data_AF-A0A453MTF6-F1
#
_entry.id   AF-A0A453MTF6-F1
#
_cell.length_a   1.000
_cell.length_b   1.000
_cell.length_c   1.000
_cell.angle_alpha   90.00
_cell.angle_beta   90.00
_cell.angle_gamma   90.00
#
_symmetry.space_group_name_H-M   'P 1'
#
loop_
_entity.id
_entity.type
_entity.pdbx_description
1 polymer ?
#
loop_
_entity_poly.entity_id
_entity_poly.type
_entity_poly.pdbx_seq_one_letter_code
_entity_poly.pdbx_strand_id
1 'polypeptide(L)'
;SMEAQLSRPLMALRLIFLLCFFSALARCCRFLAAEAAPTLVTRLPGLDGALPFRLETGYVIVDEEKGSELFYYFIESEGDPRRDPVVLWLTGGDRCSVLRALLFEIGPLKIIGEPYNGTIPRLRYHPYSWTKVASILFVDSPVGAGFSFSRNPTGYHVGEVSSSLQLKKFLTKWSTEHPYYIANHFYIGGDSAGGKIVPFLAQKISEDIEARVRPLINLKGYLVGNPGTGESIDFESRVPFLHGMGIISDQLYELYDEIYRPHILFKKCVYASSGTNDGSIERKILKEEAGVLKHPPPRLPMDCHNYGTYLSYFWANNNITRDALGIKKGSKDEWVRCHEGDLPYSFDIKSTIKYHRNMTLKGYPALVYSGDHDSAVPFLGTQSWVRSLNFPIVDEWRAWHLDGQSAGFTITYTNNLTFATVKGGGHTAPEFQPERCLAMFRRWVCREPL
;
A
#
# COMPACT_ATOMS: atom_id res chain seq x y z
N SER A 1 -3.01 -70.44 38.08
CA SER A 1 -1.74 -69.69 37.95
C SER A 1 -2.09 -68.24 37.64
N MET A 2 -1.49 -67.32 38.38
CA MET A 2 -1.87 -65.90 38.46
C MET A 2 -1.22 -65.02 37.37
N GLU A 3 -0.74 -65.63 36.27
CA GLU A 3 0.02 -64.94 35.21
C GLU A 3 -0.77 -64.75 33.90
N ALA A 4 -1.93 -65.41 33.73
CA ALA A 4 -2.70 -65.33 32.48
C ALA A 4 -3.76 -64.20 32.42
N GLN A 5 -3.99 -63.46 33.52
CA GLN A 5 -5.06 -62.45 33.59
C GLN A 5 -4.57 -60.99 33.53
N LEU A 6 -3.26 -60.74 33.57
CA LEU A 6 -2.71 -59.38 33.54
C LEU A 6 -2.27 -58.90 32.13
N SER A 7 -2.25 -59.77 31.11
CA SER A 7 -1.76 -59.43 29.77
C SER A 7 -2.80 -58.75 28.86
N ARG A 8 -4.08 -59.12 29.00
CA ARG A 8 -5.18 -58.55 28.20
C ARG A 8 -5.46 -57.06 28.45
N PRO A 9 -5.53 -56.55 29.70
CA PRO A 9 -5.80 -55.13 29.94
C PRO A 9 -4.62 -54.24 29.52
N LEU A 10 -3.38 -54.73 29.63
CA LEU A 10 -2.19 -53.97 29.24
C LEU A 10 -2.06 -53.81 27.71
N MET A 11 -2.46 -54.84 26.96
CA MET A 11 -2.46 -54.79 25.48
C MET A 11 -3.57 -53.86 24.96
N ALA A 12 -4.75 -53.89 25.58
CA ALA A 12 -5.86 -52.98 25.24
C ALA A 12 -5.50 -51.52 25.54
N LEU A 13 -4.85 -51.25 26.67
CA LEU A 13 -4.41 -49.89 27.03
C LEU A 13 -3.34 -49.35 26.07
N ARG A 14 -2.41 -50.19 25.62
CA ARG A 14 -1.42 -49.83 24.59
C ARG A 14 -2.08 -49.55 23.24
N LEU A 15 -3.08 -50.33 22.84
CA LEU A 15 -3.82 -50.10 21.60
C LEU A 15 -4.61 -48.79 21.62
N ILE A 16 -5.25 -48.47 22.76
CA ILE A 16 -5.95 -47.19 22.97
C ILE A 16 -4.96 -46.03 22.92
N PHE A 17 -3.80 -46.15 23.58
CA PHE A 17 -2.77 -45.10 23.53
C PHE A 17 -2.24 -44.89 22.11
N LEU A 18 -1.99 -45.96 21.35
CA LEU A 18 -1.60 -45.88 19.94
C LEU A 18 -2.71 -45.24 19.07
N LEU A 19 -3.98 -45.62 19.25
CA LEU A 19 -5.11 -45.02 18.53
C LEU A 19 -5.33 -43.55 18.90
N CYS A 20 -5.13 -43.17 20.17
CA CYS A 20 -5.15 -41.78 20.61
C CYS A 20 -3.96 -40.98 20.05
N PHE A 21 -2.78 -41.59 19.96
CA PHE A 21 -1.59 -40.94 19.38
C PHE A 21 -1.72 -40.77 17.86
N PHE A 22 -2.22 -41.77 17.13
CA PHE A 22 -2.49 -41.68 15.70
C PHE A 22 -3.66 -40.76 15.37
N SER A 23 -4.70 -40.67 16.23
CA SER A 23 -5.78 -39.68 16.05
C SER A 23 -5.34 -38.26 16.42
N ALA A 24 -4.43 -38.09 17.38
CA ALA A 24 -3.79 -36.80 17.67
C ALA A 24 -2.87 -36.35 16.53
N LEU A 25 -2.05 -37.26 15.96
CA LEU A 25 -1.26 -36.97 14.76
C LEU A 25 -2.14 -36.71 13.53
N ALA A 26 -3.22 -37.47 13.32
CA ALA A 26 -4.15 -37.25 12.21
C ALA A 26 -4.96 -35.95 12.39
N ARG A 27 -5.21 -35.49 13.63
CA ARG A 27 -5.77 -34.16 13.90
C ARG A 27 -4.74 -33.06 13.73
N CYS A 28 -3.47 -33.31 14.06
CA CYS A 28 -2.37 -32.38 13.84
C CYS A 28 -2.07 -32.20 12.33
N CYS A 29 -2.16 -33.27 11.54
CA CYS A 29 -2.02 -33.24 10.08
C CYS A 29 -3.24 -32.69 9.33
N ARG A 30 -4.40 -32.52 9.98
CA ARG A 30 -5.63 -32.00 9.34
C ARG A 30 -5.74 -30.46 9.33
N PHE A 31 -4.77 -29.75 9.91
CA PHE A 31 -4.79 -28.27 9.98
C PHE A 31 -3.59 -27.57 9.34
N LEU A 32 -2.65 -28.30 8.75
CA LEU A 32 -1.71 -27.69 7.81
C LEU A 32 -2.40 -27.62 6.45
N ALA A 33 -3.31 -26.65 6.29
CA ALA A 33 -3.63 -26.18 4.96
C ALA A 33 -2.31 -25.66 4.36
N ALA A 34 -1.75 -26.40 3.41
CA ALA A 34 -0.58 -25.92 2.68
C ALA A 34 -0.94 -24.55 2.09
N GLU A 35 -0.16 -23.53 2.44
CA GLU A 35 -0.32 -22.19 1.88
C GLU A 35 -0.18 -22.32 0.36
N ALA A 36 -1.14 -21.79 -0.39
CA ALA A 36 -1.12 -21.91 -1.84
C ALA A 36 0.15 -21.22 -2.36
N ALA A 37 0.93 -21.93 -3.19
CA ALA A 37 2.17 -21.40 -3.73
C ALA A 37 1.93 -20.05 -4.44
N PRO A 38 2.87 -19.10 -4.36
CA PRO A 38 2.80 -17.85 -5.11
C PRO A 38 2.58 -18.09 -6.61
N THR A 39 1.85 -17.20 -7.25
CA THR A 39 1.57 -17.22 -8.69
C THR A 39 2.60 -16.37 -9.41
N LEU A 40 3.43 -16.99 -10.25
CA LEU A 40 4.29 -16.26 -11.17
C LEU A 40 3.47 -15.82 -12.39
N VAL A 41 3.22 -14.52 -12.50
CA VAL A 41 2.47 -13.94 -13.61
C VAL A 41 3.42 -13.75 -14.79
N THR A 42 3.09 -14.33 -15.94
CA THR A 42 3.89 -14.21 -17.18
C THR A 42 3.23 -13.32 -18.23
N ARG A 43 1.91 -13.14 -18.13
CA ARG A 43 1.09 -12.28 -19.00
C ARG A 43 -0.03 -11.66 -18.17
N LEU A 44 -0.35 -10.39 -18.44
CA LEU A 44 -1.48 -9.70 -17.85
C LEU A 44 -2.51 -9.36 -18.93
N PRO A 45 -3.81 -9.60 -18.69
CA PRO A 45 -4.85 -9.15 -19.61
C PRO A 45 -4.78 -7.64 -19.85
N GLY A 46 -4.97 -7.24 -21.09
CA GLY A 46 -4.88 -5.84 -21.52
C GLY A 46 -3.45 -5.35 -21.79
N LEU A 47 -2.39 -6.10 -21.43
CA LEU A 47 -1.02 -5.79 -21.82
C LEU A 47 -0.59 -6.64 -23.01
N ASP A 48 -0.08 -6.00 -24.06
CA ASP A 48 0.42 -6.69 -25.24
C ASP A 48 1.73 -7.44 -24.92
N GLY A 49 1.77 -8.74 -25.27
CA GLY A 49 2.99 -9.55 -25.15
C GLY A 49 3.19 -10.22 -23.78
N ALA A 50 4.45 -10.53 -23.46
CA ALA A 50 4.87 -11.05 -22.16
C ALA A 50 5.27 -9.89 -21.25
N LEU A 51 5.22 -10.10 -19.93
CA LEU A 51 5.66 -9.07 -18.99
C LEU A 51 7.17 -8.79 -19.15
N PRO A 52 7.59 -7.51 -19.26
CA PRO A 52 8.99 -7.14 -19.36
C PRO A 52 9.72 -7.17 -18.01
N PHE A 53 9.02 -7.53 -16.94
CA PHE A 53 9.52 -7.63 -15.56
C PHE A 53 8.92 -8.88 -14.90
N ARG A 54 9.56 -9.35 -13.82
CA ARG A 54 9.05 -10.48 -13.04
C ARG A 54 8.02 -10.00 -12.03
N LEU A 55 6.78 -10.47 -12.17
CA LEU A 55 5.67 -10.23 -11.26
C LEU A 55 5.24 -11.53 -10.60
N GLU A 56 5.21 -11.52 -9.28
CA GLU A 56 4.67 -12.59 -8.46
C GLU A 56 3.48 -12.06 -7.64
N THR A 57 2.43 -12.84 -7.53
CA THR A 57 1.28 -12.52 -6.69
C THR A 57 0.99 -13.64 -5.72
N GLY A 58 0.39 -13.34 -4.58
CA GLY A 58 0.09 -14.37 -3.60
C GLY A 58 -0.69 -13.86 -2.41
N TYR A 59 -0.93 -14.78 -1.49
CA TYR A 59 -1.60 -14.51 -0.22
C TYR A 59 -0.71 -14.93 0.92
N VAL A 60 -0.71 -14.16 2.00
CA VAL A 60 -0.08 -14.53 3.26
C VAL A 60 -1.12 -14.50 4.37
N ILE A 61 -1.26 -15.60 5.10
CA ILE A 61 -2.18 -15.70 6.25
C ILE A 61 -1.65 -14.85 7.41
N VAL A 62 -2.41 -13.84 7.81
CA VAL A 62 -2.06 -12.94 8.94
C VAL A 62 -2.88 -13.21 10.20
N ASP A 63 -3.98 -13.98 10.09
CA ASP A 63 -4.77 -14.45 11.23
C ASP A 63 -5.31 -15.86 10.92
N GLU A 64 -4.76 -16.88 11.56
CA GLU A 64 -5.14 -18.28 11.34
C GLU A 64 -6.54 -18.60 11.89
N GLU A 65 -6.92 -17.97 13.00
CA GLU A 65 -8.21 -18.22 13.66
C GLU A 65 -9.36 -17.68 12.81
N LYS A 66 -9.21 -16.46 12.29
CA LYS A 66 -10.21 -15.82 11.45
C LYS A 66 -10.08 -16.19 9.97
N GLY A 67 -8.98 -16.85 9.60
CA GLY A 67 -8.62 -17.12 8.20
C GLY A 67 -8.46 -15.82 7.42
N SER A 68 -7.78 -14.83 8.01
CA SER A 68 -7.50 -13.55 7.33
C SER A 68 -6.19 -13.61 6.56
N GLU A 69 -6.23 -13.19 5.30
CA GLU A 69 -5.14 -13.28 4.35
C GLU A 69 -4.93 -11.93 3.66
N LEU A 70 -3.69 -11.48 3.58
CA LEU A 70 -3.31 -10.29 2.79
C LEU A 70 -2.82 -10.73 1.41
N PHE A 71 -3.35 -10.10 0.37
CA PHE A 71 -2.92 -10.25 -1.01
C PHE A 71 -1.75 -9.30 -1.32
N TYR A 72 -0.81 -9.74 -2.13
CA TYR A 72 0.32 -8.91 -2.57
C TYR A 72 0.63 -9.06 -4.05
N TYR A 73 1.27 -8.02 -4.59
CA TYR A 73 2.00 -8.01 -5.85
C TYR A 73 3.46 -7.73 -5.52
N PHE A 74 4.36 -8.63 -5.89
CA PHE A 74 5.80 -8.46 -5.76
C PHE A 74 6.41 -8.33 -7.16
N ILE A 75 7.04 -7.19 -7.43
CA ILE A 75 7.72 -6.94 -8.69
C ILE A 75 9.21 -6.81 -8.41
N GLU A 76 10.02 -7.65 -9.05
CA GLU A 76 11.48 -7.58 -8.91
C GLU A 76 12.05 -6.31 -9.56
N SER A 77 13.17 -5.83 -9.02
CA SER A 77 13.93 -4.76 -9.65
C SER A 77 14.27 -5.11 -11.10
N GLU A 78 14.08 -4.14 -11.99
CA GLU A 78 14.54 -4.19 -13.38
C GLU A 78 16.05 -3.94 -13.49
N GLY A 79 16.71 -3.55 -12.38
CA GLY A 79 18.16 -3.44 -12.24
C GLY A 79 18.81 -4.78 -11.87
N ASP A 80 19.48 -4.83 -10.71
CA ASP A 80 20.01 -6.08 -10.13
C ASP A 80 19.18 -6.48 -8.90
N PRO A 81 18.14 -7.33 -9.03
CA PRO A 81 17.25 -7.68 -7.92
C PRO A 81 17.96 -8.39 -6.75
N ARG A 82 19.20 -8.87 -6.93
CA ARG A 82 20.02 -9.44 -5.84
C ARG A 82 20.70 -8.39 -4.96
N ARG A 83 20.79 -7.14 -5.45
CA ARG A 83 21.50 -6.05 -4.76
C ARG A 83 20.59 -4.87 -4.47
N ASP A 84 19.66 -4.60 -5.37
CA ASP A 84 18.73 -3.50 -5.27
C ASP A 84 17.82 -3.66 -4.05
N PRO A 85 17.39 -2.56 -3.42
CA PRO A 85 16.56 -2.62 -2.23
C PRO A 85 15.20 -3.28 -2.49
N VAL A 86 14.61 -3.83 -1.43
CA VAL A 86 13.19 -4.20 -1.39
C VAL A 86 12.42 -3.10 -0.67
N VAL A 87 11.32 -2.65 -1.27
CA VAL A 87 10.44 -1.62 -0.69
C VAL A 87 9.06 -2.20 -0.49
N LEU A 88 8.56 -2.21 0.75
CA LEU A 88 7.13 -2.36 1.01
C LEU A 88 6.44 -1.02 0.68
N TRP A 89 5.43 -1.03 -0.20
CA TRP A 89 4.63 0.16 -0.48
C TRP A 89 3.21 0.04 0.05
N LEU A 90 2.74 1.09 0.73
CA LEU A 90 1.41 1.19 1.32
C LEU A 90 0.70 2.46 0.82
N THR A 91 -0.31 2.28 -0.01
CA THR A 91 -1.22 3.37 -0.41
C THR A 91 -2.07 3.81 0.78
N GLY A 92 -2.30 5.11 0.92
CA GLY A 92 -3.19 5.64 1.96
C GLY A 92 -4.68 5.50 1.66
N GLY A 93 -5.51 6.08 2.53
CA GLY A 93 -6.96 5.87 2.56
C GLY A 93 -7.34 4.57 3.26
N ASP A 94 -8.47 4.59 3.97
CA ASP A 94 -8.89 3.42 4.74
C ASP A 94 -9.27 2.30 3.78
N ARG A 95 -8.53 1.19 3.84
CA ARG A 95 -8.78 -0.01 3.02
C ARG A 95 -8.78 0.28 1.52
N CYS A 96 -7.97 1.23 1.08
CA CYS A 96 -7.70 1.42 -0.34
C CYS A 96 -6.74 0.33 -0.84
N SER A 97 -7.00 -0.18 -2.04
CA SER A 97 -6.16 -1.18 -2.68
C SER A 97 -4.86 -0.57 -3.18
N VAL A 98 -3.76 -1.26 -2.90
CA VAL A 98 -2.42 -0.89 -3.35
C VAL A 98 -2.25 -1.02 -4.87
N LEU A 99 -3.20 -1.70 -5.55
CA LEU A 99 -3.25 -1.75 -7.01
C LEU A 99 -3.26 -0.34 -7.63
N ARG A 100 -3.76 0.67 -6.88
CA ARG A 100 -3.64 2.07 -7.27
C ARG A 100 -2.18 2.47 -7.49
N ALA A 101 -1.32 2.23 -6.50
CA ALA A 101 0.10 2.58 -6.61
C ALA A 101 0.80 1.84 -7.74
N LEU A 102 0.42 0.58 -7.99
CA LEU A 102 0.96 -0.23 -9.06
C LEU A 102 0.59 0.30 -10.45
N LEU A 103 -0.65 0.78 -10.65
CA LEU A 103 -1.17 1.20 -11.97
C LEU A 103 -1.07 2.70 -12.26
N PHE A 104 -0.94 3.54 -11.24
CA PHE A 104 -1.04 5.00 -11.40
C PHE A 104 0.14 5.76 -10.82
N GLU A 105 0.92 5.17 -9.90
CA GLU A 105 1.90 5.91 -9.12
C GLU A 105 3.33 5.44 -9.42
N ILE A 106 3.78 4.38 -8.75
CA ILE A 106 5.19 3.98 -8.76
C ILE A 106 5.44 2.65 -9.49
N GLY A 107 4.40 1.92 -9.89
CA GLY A 107 4.54 0.63 -10.57
C GLY A 107 4.83 0.72 -12.07
N PRO A 108 5.24 -0.39 -12.71
CA PRO A 108 5.66 -0.45 -14.12
C PRO A 108 4.50 -0.62 -15.10
N LEU A 109 3.27 -0.45 -14.65
CA LEU A 109 2.07 -0.56 -15.47
C LEU A 109 1.27 0.73 -15.43
N LYS A 110 0.58 1.02 -16.52
CA LYS A 110 -0.36 2.13 -16.62
C LYS A 110 -1.59 1.70 -17.38
N ILE A 111 -2.77 2.03 -16.85
CA ILE A 111 -4.02 1.91 -17.60
C ILE A 111 -4.04 2.95 -18.72
N ILE A 112 -4.44 2.52 -19.92
CA ILE A 112 -4.69 3.42 -21.05
C ILE A 112 -6.08 4.04 -20.89
N GLY A 113 -6.14 5.36 -20.81
CA GLY A 113 -7.39 6.11 -20.67
C GLY A 113 -8.17 6.17 -21.98
N GLU A 114 -8.94 5.13 -22.27
CA GLU A 114 -9.82 5.01 -23.43
C GLU A 114 -11.26 4.77 -22.99
N PRO A 115 -12.27 5.21 -23.75
CA PRO A 115 -13.66 5.02 -23.36
C PRO A 115 -13.96 3.54 -23.14
N TYR A 116 -14.50 3.22 -21.96
CA TYR A 116 -14.90 1.86 -21.64
C TYR A 116 -15.96 1.38 -22.63
N ASN A 117 -15.66 0.28 -23.31
CA ASN A 117 -16.48 -0.31 -24.38
C ASN A 117 -17.03 -1.70 -24.00
N GLY A 118 -16.96 -2.07 -22.72
CA GLY A 118 -17.36 -3.39 -22.22
C GLY A 118 -16.28 -4.48 -22.35
N THR A 119 -15.11 -4.17 -22.92
CA THR A 119 -13.98 -5.12 -23.02
C THR A 119 -12.92 -4.87 -21.94
N ILE A 120 -11.95 -5.78 -21.80
CA ILE A 120 -10.88 -5.65 -20.81
C ILE A 120 -10.09 -4.36 -21.05
N PRO A 121 -9.99 -3.46 -20.06
CA PRO A 121 -9.20 -2.23 -20.20
C PRO A 121 -7.74 -2.53 -20.54
N ARG A 122 -7.16 -1.72 -21.43
CA ARG A 122 -5.79 -1.92 -21.89
C ARG A 122 -4.77 -1.35 -20.91
N LEU A 123 -3.61 -2.00 -20.86
CA LEU A 123 -2.45 -1.63 -20.08
C LEU A 123 -1.28 -1.33 -21.02
N ARG A 124 -0.36 -0.50 -20.54
CA ARG A 124 0.96 -0.31 -21.15
C ARG A 124 2.04 -0.29 -20.09
N TYR A 125 3.27 -0.56 -20.50
CA TYR A 125 4.44 -0.40 -19.67
C TYR A 125 4.66 1.08 -19.28
N HIS A 126 5.06 1.32 -18.03
CA HIS A 126 5.37 2.64 -17.49
C HIS A 126 6.87 2.79 -17.21
N PRO A 127 7.60 3.64 -17.97
CA PRO A 127 9.07 3.68 -17.90
C PRO A 127 9.63 4.38 -16.65
N TYR A 128 8.80 5.12 -15.91
CA TYR A 128 9.20 5.89 -14.73
C TYR A 128 8.84 5.18 -13.42
N SER A 129 8.70 3.85 -13.46
CA SER A 129 8.46 3.06 -12.27
C SER A 129 9.66 3.05 -11.34
N TRP A 130 9.39 2.98 -10.04
CA TRP A 130 10.40 2.77 -9.02
C TRP A 130 11.02 1.37 -9.09
N THR A 131 10.40 0.42 -9.82
CA THR A 131 10.99 -0.90 -10.09
C THR A 131 12.27 -0.80 -10.91
N LYS A 132 12.59 0.36 -11.50
CA LYS A 132 13.88 0.61 -12.15
C LYS A 132 15.10 0.46 -11.24
N VAL A 133 14.92 0.63 -9.92
CA VAL A 133 16.03 0.63 -8.95
C VAL A 133 15.69 -0.08 -7.64
N ALA A 134 14.57 -0.80 -7.59
CA ALA A 134 14.12 -1.50 -6.39
C ALA A 134 13.16 -2.65 -6.74
N SER A 135 13.19 -3.72 -5.96
CA SER A 135 12.07 -4.67 -5.93
C SER A 135 10.97 -4.09 -5.04
N ILE A 136 9.71 -4.13 -5.47
CA ILE A 136 8.60 -3.51 -4.73
C ILE A 136 7.55 -4.55 -4.36
N LEU A 137 7.22 -4.56 -3.08
CA LEU A 137 6.18 -5.38 -2.47
C LEU A 137 4.97 -4.50 -2.21
N PHE A 138 3.98 -4.57 -3.09
CA PHE A 138 2.70 -3.90 -2.96
C PHE A 138 1.73 -4.81 -2.21
N VAL A 139 1.28 -4.40 -1.02
CA VAL A 139 0.39 -5.22 -0.19
C VAL A 139 -0.97 -4.57 -0.05
N ASP A 140 -2.04 -5.29 -0.41
CA ASP A 140 -3.40 -4.86 -0.14
C ASP A 140 -3.64 -4.95 1.38
N SER A 141 -3.49 -3.84 2.08
CA SER A 141 -3.60 -3.79 3.54
C SER A 141 -4.51 -2.64 3.98
N PRO A 142 -5.37 -2.85 5.00
CA PRO A 142 -5.51 -4.06 5.81
C PRO A 142 -6.39 -5.15 5.18
N VAL A 143 -6.65 -6.23 5.92
CA VAL A 143 -7.63 -7.28 5.57
C VAL A 143 -8.95 -6.66 5.11
N GLY A 144 -9.31 -6.83 3.83
CA GLY A 144 -10.48 -6.22 3.21
C GLY A 144 -10.14 -5.22 2.10
N ALA A 145 -8.97 -4.60 2.13
CA ALA A 145 -8.45 -3.79 1.03
C ALA A 145 -8.25 -4.67 -0.23
N GLY A 146 -8.68 -4.18 -1.39
CA GLY A 146 -8.51 -4.88 -2.67
C GLY A 146 -8.89 -6.36 -2.62
N PHE A 147 -7.92 -7.24 -2.88
CA PHE A 147 -8.11 -8.69 -2.87
C PHE A 147 -7.84 -9.37 -1.53
N SER A 148 -7.42 -8.63 -0.49
CA SER A 148 -7.27 -9.15 0.86
C SER A 148 -8.63 -9.41 1.51
N PHE A 149 -8.73 -10.48 2.29
CA PHE A 149 -10.02 -10.95 2.80
C PHE A 149 -9.88 -11.70 4.13
N SER A 150 -11.01 -11.90 4.80
CA SER A 150 -11.16 -12.79 5.93
C SER A 150 -12.33 -13.73 5.71
N ARG A 151 -12.17 -14.99 6.12
CA ARG A 151 -13.25 -16.00 6.12
C ARG A 151 -14.24 -15.80 7.26
N ASN A 152 -13.81 -15.14 8.33
CA ASN A 152 -14.66 -14.75 9.45
C ASN A 152 -15.00 -13.25 9.37
N PRO A 153 -16.28 -12.83 9.46
CA PRO A 153 -16.67 -11.42 9.46
C PRO A 153 -15.94 -10.56 10.50
N THR A 154 -15.63 -11.10 11.67
CA THR A 154 -14.88 -10.38 12.72
C THR A 154 -13.41 -10.16 12.38
N GLY A 155 -12.89 -10.79 11.32
CA GLY A 155 -11.54 -10.53 10.80
C GLY A 155 -11.44 -9.22 10.03
N TYR A 156 -12.57 -8.64 9.64
CA TYR A 156 -12.63 -7.29 9.11
C TYR A 156 -12.62 -6.23 10.22
N HIS A 157 -12.67 -6.58 11.52
CA HIS A 157 -12.55 -5.58 12.59
C HIS A 157 -11.06 -5.25 12.81
N VAL A 158 -10.57 -4.22 12.11
CA VAL A 158 -9.16 -3.79 12.17
C VAL A 158 -9.07 -2.28 12.40
N GLY A 159 -7.85 -1.79 12.62
CA GLY A 159 -7.51 -0.39 12.81
C GLY A 159 -6.04 -0.16 12.56
N GLU A 160 -5.54 1.06 12.75
CA GLU A 160 -4.18 1.42 12.39
C GLU A 160 -3.12 0.54 13.10
N VAL A 161 -3.29 0.26 14.40
CA VAL A 161 -2.39 -0.62 15.15
C VAL A 161 -2.50 -2.08 14.69
N SER A 162 -3.71 -2.65 14.66
CA SER A 162 -3.88 -4.07 14.29
C SER A 162 -3.49 -4.36 12.84
N SER A 163 -3.75 -3.43 11.92
CA SER A 163 -3.31 -3.49 10.52
C SER A 163 -1.78 -3.51 10.41
N SER A 164 -1.11 -2.68 11.21
CA SER A 164 0.36 -2.67 11.25
C SER A 164 0.93 -3.98 11.79
N LEU A 165 0.27 -4.61 12.78
CA LEU A 165 0.67 -5.92 13.29
C LEU A 165 0.42 -7.05 12.27
N GLN A 166 -0.65 -6.96 11.48
CA GLN A 166 -0.89 -7.85 10.33
C GLN A 166 0.24 -7.71 9.31
N LEU A 167 0.63 -6.49 8.94
CA LEU A 167 1.76 -6.23 8.04
C LEU A 167 3.09 -6.75 8.60
N LYS A 168 3.33 -6.61 9.90
CA LYS A 168 4.53 -7.17 10.54
C LYS A 168 4.58 -8.69 10.38
N LYS A 169 3.48 -9.38 10.69
CA LYS A 169 3.37 -10.84 10.54
C LYS A 169 3.46 -11.27 9.07
N PHE A 170 2.85 -10.50 8.17
CA PHE A 170 2.99 -10.67 6.73
C PHE A 170 4.47 -10.67 6.32
N LEU A 171 5.22 -9.65 6.73
CA LEU A 171 6.64 -9.52 6.38
C LEU A 171 7.48 -10.65 6.97
N THR A 172 7.21 -11.08 8.20
CA THR A 172 7.88 -12.25 8.80
C THR A 172 7.69 -13.51 7.95
N LYS A 173 6.44 -13.83 7.57
CA LYS A 173 6.12 -15.02 6.77
C LYS A 173 6.66 -14.91 5.34
N TRP A 174 6.36 -13.81 4.66
CA TRP A 174 6.84 -13.55 3.30
C TRP A 174 8.36 -13.65 3.22
N SER A 175 9.09 -13.07 4.17
CA SER A 175 10.55 -13.11 4.20
C SER A 175 11.11 -14.51 4.51
N THR A 176 10.34 -15.36 5.21
CA THR A 176 10.71 -16.76 5.46
C THR A 176 10.59 -17.60 4.18
N GLU A 177 9.58 -17.33 3.37
CA GLU A 177 9.36 -17.98 2.07
C GLU A 177 10.26 -17.42 0.96
N HIS A 178 10.76 -16.19 1.14
CA HIS A 178 11.62 -15.49 0.19
C HIS A 178 13.00 -15.15 0.80
N PRO A 179 13.76 -16.16 1.27
CA PRO A 179 15.01 -15.94 2.02
C PRO A 179 16.08 -15.21 1.20
N TYR A 180 16.00 -15.26 -0.14
CA TYR A 180 16.92 -14.56 -1.04
C TYR A 180 16.90 -13.05 -0.88
N TYR A 181 15.78 -12.47 -0.40
CA TYR A 181 15.63 -11.02 -0.22
C TYR A 181 16.00 -10.51 1.17
N ILE A 182 16.33 -11.40 2.12
CA ILE A 182 16.67 -11.03 3.51
C ILE A 182 17.91 -10.12 3.57
N ALA A 183 18.87 -10.34 2.67
CA ALA A 183 20.11 -9.57 2.65
C ALA A 183 19.93 -8.18 2.03
N ASN A 184 18.94 -8.00 1.14
CA ASN A 184 18.69 -6.73 0.46
C ASN A 184 18.37 -5.63 1.48
N HIS A 185 18.76 -4.40 1.18
CA HIS A 185 18.31 -3.26 1.96
C HIS A 185 16.78 -3.18 1.91
N PHE A 186 16.13 -3.07 3.07
CA PHE A 186 14.68 -3.03 3.15
C PHE A 186 14.20 -1.64 3.55
N TYR A 187 13.21 -1.11 2.83
CA TYR A 187 12.56 0.16 3.12
C TYR A 187 11.04 -0.01 3.19
N ILE A 188 10.40 0.90 3.92
CA ILE A 188 8.94 0.99 4.00
C ILE A 188 8.53 2.34 3.44
N GLY A 189 7.68 2.32 2.43
CA GLY A 189 7.16 3.49 1.74
C GLY A 189 5.64 3.55 1.83
N GLY A 190 5.10 4.75 1.71
CA GLY A 190 3.67 4.95 1.53
C GLY A 190 3.30 6.42 1.39
N ASP A 191 2.04 6.67 1.11
CA ASP A 191 1.50 8.00 0.88
C ASP A 191 0.25 8.27 1.73
N SER A 192 -0.12 9.54 1.91
CA SER A 192 -1.38 9.93 2.53
C SER A 192 -1.55 9.31 3.94
N ALA A 193 -2.63 8.55 4.20
CA ALA A 193 -2.83 7.83 5.45
C ALA A 193 -1.73 6.78 5.76
N GLY A 194 -0.93 6.39 4.77
CA GLY A 194 0.31 5.64 4.97
C GLY A 194 1.28 6.34 5.94
N GLY A 195 1.19 7.68 6.10
CA GLY A 195 1.89 8.43 7.14
C GLY A 195 1.56 8.03 8.58
N LYS A 196 0.42 7.35 8.81
CA LYS A 196 0.06 6.74 10.10
C LYS A 196 0.72 5.38 10.29
N ILE A 197 0.78 4.58 9.23
CA ILE A 197 1.18 3.16 9.28
C ILE A 197 2.70 3.01 9.15
N VAL A 198 3.31 3.67 8.17
CA VAL A 198 4.73 3.51 7.81
C VAL A 198 5.68 3.73 9.01
N PRO A 199 5.67 4.88 9.71
CA PRO A 199 6.62 5.11 10.80
C PRO A 199 6.35 4.20 12.01
N PHE A 200 5.09 3.84 12.26
CA PHE A 200 4.74 2.92 13.33
C PHE A 200 5.22 1.49 13.04
N LEU A 201 4.97 0.99 11.82
CA LEU A 201 5.45 -0.31 11.36
C LEU A 201 6.97 -0.38 11.36
N ALA A 202 7.64 0.67 10.88
CA ALA A 202 9.11 0.76 10.90
C ALA A 202 9.65 0.63 12.33
N GLN A 203 9.00 1.26 13.32
CA GLN A 203 9.36 1.08 14.72
C GLN A 203 9.15 -0.36 15.21
N LYS A 204 8.02 -0.99 14.87
CA LYS A 204 7.76 -2.38 15.26
C LYS A 204 8.77 -3.36 14.68
N ILE A 205 9.23 -3.14 13.45
CA ILE A 205 10.29 -3.95 12.84
C ILE A 205 11.63 -3.68 13.53
N SER A 206 11.96 -2.43 13.85
CA SER A 206 13.18 -2.10 14.60
C SER A 206 13.22 -2.75 15.98
N GLU A 207 12.08 -2.80 16.69
CA GLU A 207 11.95 -3.48 17.98
C GLU A 207 12.20 -4.99 17.84
N ASP A 208 11.67 -5.63 16.79
CA ASP A 208 11.93 -7.05 16.49
C ASP A 208 13.41 -7.32 16.16
N ILE A 209 14.08 -6.40 15.45
CA ILE A 209 15.53 -6.48 15.15
C ILE A 209 16.35 -6.41 16.46
N GLU A 210 16.03 -5.47 17.34
CA GLU A 210 16.68 -5.32 18.65
C GLU A 210 16.49 -6.57 19.52
N ALA A 211 15.28 -7.12 19.51
CA ALA A 211 14.91 -8.37 20.19
C ALA A 211 15.42 -9.64 19.49
N ARG A 212 16.11 -9.51 18.34
CA ARG A 212 16.64 -10.63 17.54
C ARG A 212 15.57 -11.63 17.06
N VAL A 213 14.34 -11.16 16.84
CA VAL A 213 13.25 -11.97 16.29
C VAL A 213 13.55 -12.29 14.82
N ARG A 214 13.55 -13.58 14.46
CA ARG A 214 13.84 -14.04 13.09
C ARG A 214 12.55 -14.06 12.23
N PRO A 215 12.65 -13.80 10.91
CA PRO A 215 13.85 -13.42 10.18
C PRO A 215 14.26 -11.96 10.46
N LEU A 216 15.56 -11.67 10.42
CA LEU A 216 16.08 -10.32 10.62
C LEU A 216 16.00 -9.52 9.31
N ILE A 217 14.94 -8.74 9.16
CA ILE A 217 14.77 -7.82 8.03
C ILE A 217 15.88 -6.75 8.09
N ASN A 218 16.58 -6.54 6.98
CA ASN A 218 17.65 -5.55 6.88
C ASN A 218 17.09 -4.13 6.67
N LEU A 219 16.31 -3.64 7.63
CA LEU A 219 15.67 -2.32 7.57
C LEU A 219 16.73 -1.21 7.47
N LYS A 220 16.62 -0.36 6.44
CA LYS A 220 17.55 0.73 6.16
C LYS A 220 16.94 2.12 6.22
N GLY A 221 15.64 2.25 6.35
CA GLY A 221 14.96 3.54 6.42
C GLY A 221 13.51 3.42 5.99
N TYR A 222 12.85 4.56 5.87
CA TYR A 222 11.47 4.63 5.41
C TYR A 222 11.21 5.96 4.70
N LEU A 223 10.14 6.01 3.91
CA LEU A 223 9.76 7.19 3.16
C LEU A 223 8.25 7.40 3.17
N VAL A 224 7.82 8.65 3.20
CA VAL A 224 6.41 9.01 3.20
C VAL A 224 6.12 10.20 2.28
N GLY A 225 5.11 10.04 1.42
CA GLY A 225 4.64 11.07 0.48
C GLY A 225 3.34 11.72 0.93
N ASN A 226 3.28 13.04 0.99
CA ASN A 226 2.12 13.82 1.44
C ASN A 226 1.47 13.22 2.72
N PRO A 227 2.26 12.95 3.79
CA PRO A 227 1.80 12.12 4.89
C PRO A 227 0.81 12.83 5.81
N GLY A 228 -0.33 12.18 6.06
CA GLY A 228 -1.14 12.48 7.25
C GLY A 228 -0.51 11.82 8.48
N THR A 229 -0.18 12.62 9.49
CA THR A 229 0.39 12.16 10.77
C THR A 229 -0.67 11.94 11.84
N GLY A 230 -1.88 12.50 11.65
CA GLY A 230 -2.98 12.47 12.61
C GLY A 230 -3.08 13.71 13.50
N GLU A 231 -2.14 14.65 13.33
CA GLU A 231 -2.18 15.95 13.99
C GLU A 231 -3.06 16.92 13.21
N SER A 232 -3.65 17.89 13.91
CA SER A 232 -4.47 18.91 13.26
C SER A 232 -3.66 19.75 12.27
N ILE A 233 -2.35 19.88 12.49
CA ILE A 233 -1.42 20.65 11.65
C ILE A 233 -1.35 20.17 10.20
N ASP A 234 -1.66 18.89 9.94
CA ASP A 234 -1.72 18.34 8.58
C ASP A 234 -2.83 19.03 7.78
N PHE A 235 -3.96 19.34 8.43
CA PHE A 235 -5.19 19.81 7.79
C PHE A 235 -5.49 21.29 8.02
N GLU A 236 -5.08 21.86 9.14
CA GLU A 236 -5.19 23.30 9.41
C GLU A 236 -4.37 24.12 8.42
N SER A 237 -3.36 23.51 7.78
CA SER A 237 -2.55 24.14 6.74
C SER A 237 -3.26 24.31 5.38
N ARG A 238 -4.45 23.73 5.19
CA ARG A 238 -5.22 23.78 3.91
C ARG A 238 -5.65 25.19 3.53
N VAL A 239 -6.22 25.92 4.47
CA VAL A 239 -6.66 27.30 4.26
C VAL A 239 -5.48 28.21 3.91
N PRO A 240 -4.40 28.30 4.72
CA PRO A 240 -3.28 29.16 4.38
C PRO A 240 -2.57 28.73 3.09
N PHE A 241 -2.54 27.42 2.77
CA PHE A 241 -2.02 26.94 1.49
C PHE A 241 -2.84 27.48 0.32
N LEU A 242 -4.15 27.26 0.32
CA LEU A 242 -5.01 27.68 -0.79
C LEU A 242 -5.09 29.20 -0.93
N HIS A 243 -5.07 29.92 0.20
CA HIS A 243 -4.95 31.37 0.20
C HIS A 243 -3.63 31.81 -0.45
N GLY A 244 -2.50 31.21 -0.05
CA GLY A 244 -1.20 31.49 -0.65
C GLY A 244 -1.08 31.15 -2.14
N MET A 245 -1.91 30.21 -2.63
CA MET A 245 -2.03 29.88 -4.04
C MET A 245 -3.05 30.74 -4.81
N GLY A 246 -3.69 31.71 -4.15
CA GLY A 246 -4.67 32.62 -4.76
C GLY A 246 -6.00 31.96 -5.13
N ILE A 247 -6.33 30.82 -4.51
CA ILE A 247 -7.53 30.05 -4.84
C ILE A 247 -8.73 30.48 -3.98
N ILE A 248 -8.51 30.76 -2.69
CA ILE A 248 -9.53 31.25 -1.77
C ILE A 248 -9.10 32.60 -1.19
N SER A 249 -10.06 33.45 -0.83
CA SER A 249 -9.82 34.65 -0.01
C SER A 249 -9.93 34.33 1.49
N ASP A 250 -9.58 35.29 2.34
CA ASP A 250 -9.74 35.21 3.80
C ASP A 250 -11.20 34.91 4.26
N GLN A 251 -12.19 35.10 3.38
CA GLN A 251 -13.62 34.97 3.70
C GLN A 251 -14.28 33.74 3.08
N LEU A 252 -13.59 32.97 2.23
CA LEU A 252 -14.20 31.96 1.35
C LEU A 252 -13.77 30.52 1.67
N TYR A 253 -14.01 30.07 2.92
CA TYR A 253 -13.83 28.67 3.30
C TYR A 253 -14.74 27.73 2.48
N GLU A 254 -15.92 28.19 2.10
CA GLU A 254 -16.93 27.41 1.37
C GLU A 254 -16.46 26.97 -0.03
N LEU A 255 -15.49 27.67 -0.63
CA LEU A 255 -14.93 27.31 -1.94
C LEU A 255 -13.95 26.14 -1.88
N TYR A 256 -13.56 25.67 -0.68
CA TYR A 256 -12.69 24.50 -0.53
C TYR A 256 -13.26 23.28 -1.26
N ASP A 257 -14.58 23.16 -1.29
CA ASP A 257 -15.26 22.06 -1.95
C ASP A 257 -15.29 22.21 -3.48
N GLU A 258 -15.04 23.38 -4.06
CA GLU A 258 -15.01 23.54 -5.53
C GLU A 258 -13.72 23.02 -6.17
N ILE A 259 -12.69 22.78 -5.36
CA ILE A 259 -11.33 22.46 -5.82
C ILE A 259 -11.15 20.94 -5.93
N TYR A 260 -10.39 20.51 -6.93
CA TYR A 260 -9.86 19.14 -6.95
C TYR A 260 -8.73 19.00 -5.93
N ARG A 261 -9.09 18.60 -4.70
CA ARG A 261 -8.16 18.55 -3.56
C ARG A 261 -6.84 17.81 -3.83
N PRO A 262 -6.81 16.68 -4.56
CA PRO A 262 -5.55 16.00 -4.85
C PRO A 262 -4.57 16.78 -5.73
N HIS A 263 -5.06 17.74 -6.53
CA HIS A 263 -4.19 18.61 -7.32
C HIS A 263 -4.93 19.89 -7.75
N ILE A 264 -4.55 21.04 -7.18
CA ILE A 264 -5.29 22.30 -7.31
C ILE A 264 -5.49 22.83 -8.75
N LEU A 265 -4.62 22.46 -9.70
CA LEU A 265 -4.76 22.87 -11.11
C LEU A 265 -5.71 22.02 -11.95
N PHE A 266 -6.20 20.89 -11.43
CA PHE A 266 -6.98 19.93 -12.21
C PHE A 266 -8.48 20.14 -12.02
N LYS A 267 -9.26 19.72 -13.02
CA LYS A 267 -10.72 19.74 -12.97
C LYS A 267 -11.22 18.85 -11.82
N LYS A 268 -12.15 19.38 -11.03
CA LYS A 268 -12.86 18.58 -10.01
C LYS A 268 -13.73 17.53 -10.70
N CYS A 269 -13.45 16.27 -10.40
CA CYS A 269 -14.18 15.12 -10.90
C CYS A 269 -14.76 14.31 -9.74
N VAL A 270 -15.83 13.56 -10.02
CA VAL A 270 -16.46 12.66 -9.05
C VAL A 270 -15.44 11.63 -8.56
N TYR A 271 -15.53 11.21 -7.31
CA TYR A 271 -14.64 10.20 -6.77
C TYR A 271 -15.00 8.82 -7.32
N ALA A 272 -14.08 8.16 -8.02
CA ALA A 272 -14.31 6.85 -8.62
C ALA A 272 -14.09 5.73 -7.58
N SER A 273 -15.01 5.57 -6.64
CA SER A 273 -15.08 4.39 -5.76
C SER A 273 -16.54 3.97 -5.59
N SER A 274 -16.75 2.75 -5.10
CA SER A 274 -18.07 2.31 -4.66
C SER A 274 -18.50 3.13 -3.44
N GLY A 275 -19.46 4.05 -3.64
CA GLY A 275 -20.07 4.82 -2.55
C GLY A 275 -21.34 4.17 -2.00
N THR A 276 -21.71 4.53 -0.77
CA THR A 276 -23.06 4.26 -0.25
C THR A 276 -24.10 5.10 -1.00
N ASN A 277 -25.31 4.56 -1.14
CA ASN A 277 -26.40 5.04 -1.99
C ASN A 277 -26.59 6.57 -2.00
N ASP A 278 -26.15 7.24 -3.06
CA ASP A 278 -26.81 8.47 -3.52
C ASP A 278 -27.64 8.17 -4.77
N GLY A 279 -28.92 8.48 -4.69
CA GLY A 279 -29.99 7.98 -5.56
C GLY A 279 -30.11 8.72 -6.89
N SER A 280 -29.05 8.79 -7.69
CA SER A 280 -29.11 9.47 -8.99
C SER A 280 -29.49 8.53 -10.15
N ILE A 281 -30.12 9.13 -11.16
CA ILE A 281 -30.67 8.53 -12.38
C ILE A 281 -29.61 7.73 -13.20
N GLU A 282 -28.32 7.93 -12.95
CA GLU A 282 -27.20 7.24 -13.62
C GLU A 282 -27.16 5.73 -13.37
N ARG A 283 -27.72 5.23 -12.25
CA ARG A 283 -27.80 3.78 -11.98
C ARG A 283 -28.62 2.99 -12.99
N LYS A 284 -29.54 3.64 -13.71
CA LYS A 284 -30.40 2.95 -14.70
C LYS A 284 -29.63 2.52 -15.95
N ILE A 285 -28.63 3.31 -16.38
CA ILE A 285 -27.78 2.99 -17.53
C ILE A 285 -26.70 1.96 -17.13
N LEU A 286 -26.15 2.05 -15.91
CA LEU A 286 -25.11 1.14 -15.40
C LEU A 286 -25.59 -0.32 -15.25
N LYS A 287 -26.89 -0.53 -14.98
CA LYS A 287 -27.47 -1.89 -14.88
C LYS A 287 -27.50 -2.63 -16.21
N GLU A 288 -27.50 -1.92 -17.34
CA GLU A 288 -27.48 -2.54 -18.67
C GLU A 288 -26.05 -2.90 -19.14
N GLU A 289 -25.02 -2.19 -18.66
CA GLU A 289 -23.60 -2.46 -19.02
C GLU A 289 -22.91 -3.48 -18.09
N ALA A 290 -23.40 -3.70 -16.86
CA ALA A 290 -22.65 -4.43 -15.81
C ALA A 290 -23.44 -5.56 -15.14
N GLY A 291 -24.13 -6.42 -15.91
CA GLY A 291 -25.08 -7.43 -15.43
C GLY A 291 -24.63 -8.46 -14.37
N VAL A 292 -23.43 -8.36 -13.78
CA VAL A 292 -22.91 -9.24 -12.72
C VAL A 292 -22.30 -8.47 -11.53
N LEU A 293 -21.84 -7.23 -11.71
CA LEU A 293 -21.09 -6.50 -10.67
C LEU A 293 -22.02 -5.66 -9.79
N LYS A 294 -21.81 -5.69 -8.47
CA LYS A 294 -22.76 -5.15 -7.50
C LYS A 294 -22.45 -3.69 -7.14
N HIS A 295 -21.19 -3.25 -7.19
CA HIS A 295 -20.77 -1.92 -6.75
C HIS A 295 -19.93 -1.15 -7.78
N PRO A 296 -20.41 -0.99 -9.03
CA PRO A 296 -19.68 -0.21 -10.02
C PRO A 296 -19.48 1.24 -9.55
N PRO A 297 -18.26 1.81 -9.70
CA PRO A 297 -18.03 3.22 -9.44
C PRO A 297 -18.84 4.10 -10.40
N PRO A 298 -19.12 5.37 -10.04
CA PRO A 298 -19.81 6.30 -10.94
C PRO A 298 -19.01 6.46 -12.24
N ARG A 299 -19.73 6.54 -13.36
CA ARG A 299 -19.10 6.75 -14.68
C ARG A 299 -18.55 8.16 -14.73
N LEU A 300 -17.27 8.27 -15.05
CA LEU A 300 -16.60 9.55 -15.16
C LEU A 300 -16.57 10.08 -16.58
N PRO A 301 -16.63 11.41 -16.77
CA PRO A 301 -16.19 12.05 -18.00
C PRO A 301 -14.75 11.66 -18.36
N MET A 302 -14.44 11.47 -19.64
CA MET A 302 -13.10 11.06 -20.06
C MET A 302 -12.02 12.12 -19.83
N ASP A 303 -12.40 13.40 -19.78
CA ASP A 303 -11.48 14.51 -19.48
C ASP A 303 -11.09 14.56 -17.99
N CYS A 304 -11.68 13.70 -17.16
CA CYS A 304 -11.27 13.54 -15.77
C CYS A 304 -9.95 12.77 -15.66
N HIS A 305 -8.98 13.37 -14.95
CA HIS A 305 -7.67 12.75 -14.72
C HIS A 305 -7.77 11.35 -14.09
N ASN A 306 -8.72 11.18 -13.17
CA ASN A 306 -8.96 9.91 -12.49
C ASN A 306 -9.81 8.92 -13.30
N TYR A 307 -10.11 9.14 -14.58
CA TYR A 307 -10.87 8.19 -15.40
C TYR A 307 -10.23 6.79 -15.44
N GLY A 308 -8.90 6.70 -15.40
CA GLY A 308 -8.19 5.43 -15.29
C GLY A 308 -8.59 4.59 -14.07
N THR A 309 -8.99 5.23 -12.96
CA THR A 309 -9.44 4.52 -11.76
C THR A 309 -10.82 3.86 -11.96
N TYR A 310 -11.70 4.44 -12.79
CA TYR A 310 -12.93 3.78 -13.25
C TYR A 310 -12.62 2.54 -14.08
N LEU A 311 -11.66 2.61 -15.00
CA LEU A 311 -11.21 1.46 -15.77
C LEU A 311 -10.56 0.37 -14.90
N SER A 312 -9.78 0.72 -13.87
CA SER A 312 -9.15 -0.28 -12.99
C SER A 312 -10.16 -1.20 -12.32
N TYR A 313 -11.37 -0.72 -12.05
CA TYR A 313 -12.43 -1.53 -11.48
C TYR A 313 -12.86 -2.66 -12.42
N PHE A 314 -13.06 -2.37 -13.72
CA PHE A 314 -13.41 -3.40 -14.70
C PHE A 314 -12.25 -4.33 -14.99
N TRP A 315 -11.03 -3.80 -15.01
CA TRP A 315 -9.83 -4.60 -15.21
C TRP A 315 -9.63 -5.60 -14.06
N ALA A 316 -9.69 -5.15 -12.81
CA ALA A 316 -9.49 -5.99 -11.63
C ALA A 316 -10.62 -7.01 -11.41
N ASN A 317 -11.85 -6.68 -11.81
CA ASN A 317 -12.99 -7.59 -11.70
C ASN A 317 -13.18 -8.52 -12.90
N ASN A 318 -12.39 -8.39 -13.96
CA ASN A 318 -12.45 -9.33 -15.08
C ASN A 318 -11.96 -10.73 -14.66
N ASN A 319 -12.69 -11.79 -15.01
CA ASN A 319 -12.33 -13.16 -14.65
C ASN A 319 -10.94 -13.57 -15.15
N ILE A 320 -10.55 -13.17 -16.37
CA ILE A 320 -9.23 -13.50 -16.93
C ILE A 320 -8.14 -12.80 -16.11
N THR A 321 -8.36 -11.55 -15.69
CA THR A 321 -7.42 -10.83 -14.81
C THR A 321 -7.28 -11.54 -13.47
N ARG A 322 -8.41 -11.92 -12.86
CA ARG A 322 -8.42 -12.59 -11.56
C ARG A 322 -7.74 -13.96 -11.61
N ASP A 323 -7.96 -14.71 -12.68
CA ASP A 323 -7.27 -15.98 -12.92
C ASP A 323 -5.77 -15.77 -13.15
N ALA A 324 -5.37 -14.76 -13.92
CA ALA A 324 -3.96 -14.44 -14.18
C ALA A 324 -3.22 -13.99 -12.92
N LEU A 325 -3.89 -13.29 -12.00
CA LEU A 325 -3.34 -12.86 -10.72
C LEU A 325 -3.41 -13.95 -9.63
N GLY A 326 -4.00 -15.12 -9.92
CA GLY A 326 -4.14 -16.20 -8.93
C GLY A 326 -5.11 -15.87 -7.79
N ILE A 327 -6.13 -15.05 -8.04
CA ILE A 327 -7.12 -14.67 -7.02
C ILE A 327 -7.91 -15.90 -6.57
N LYS A 328 -7.90 -16.18 -5.26
CA LYS A 328 -8.56 -17.37 -4.69
C LYS A 328 -10.07 -17.34 -4.98
N LYS A 329 -10.62 -18.39 -5.61
CA LYS A 329 -12.07 -18.49 -5.85
C LYS A 329 -12.84 -18.46 -4.54
N GLY A 330 -13.88 -17.64 -4.48
CA GLY A 330 -14.70 -17.44 -3.27
C GLY A 330 -14.04 -16.61 -2.15
N SER A 331 -12.86 -16.03 -2.37
CA SER A 331 -12.21 -15.17 -1.37
C SER A 331 -12.80 -13.75 -1.32
N LYS A 332 -13.04 -13.17 -2.49
CA LYS A 332 -13.55 -11.81 -2.66
C LYS A 332 -14.55 -11.80 -3.82
N ASP A 333 -15.78 -11.39 -3.57
CA ASP A 333 -16.81 -11.29 -4.63
C ASP A 333 -16.38 -10.27 -5.69
N GLU A 334 -16.03 -9.07 -5.23
CA GLU A 334 -15.77 -7.90 -6.07
C GLU A 334 -14.59 -7.12 -5.50
N TRP A 335 -13.66 -6.75 -6.38
CA TRP A 335 -12.61 -5.79 -6.06
C TRP A 335 -13.21 -4.38 -6.11
N VAL A 336 -13.00 -3.62 -5.05
CA VAL A 336 -13.31 -2.19 -5.00
C VAL A 336 -12.04 -1.44 -4.67
N ARG A 337 -11.94 -0.21 -5.19
CA ARG A 337 -10.71 0.59 -5.01
C ARG A 337 -10.49 0.96 -3.54
N CYS A 338 -11.52 1.46 -2.87
CA CYS A 338 -11.50 1.79 -1.45
C CYS A 338 -12.86 1.46 -0.84
N HIS A 339 -12.85 0.93 0.38
CA HIS A 339 -14.04 0.77 1.21
C HIS A 339 -14.31 2.07 1.97
N GLU A 340 -15.52 2.64 1.83
CA GLU A 340 -15.88 3.94 2.41
C GLU A 340 -16.93 3.79 3.50
N GLY A 341 -16.49 3.43 4.71
CA GLY A 341 -17.34 3.31 5.89
C GLY A 341 -18.27 2.08 5.88
N ASP A 342 -18.18 1.21 4.89
CA ASP A 342 -18.93 -0.05 4.80
C ASP A 342 -18.29 -1.19 5.60
N LEU A 343 -17.05 -1.03 6.05
CA LEU A 343 -16.34 -1.95 6.95
C LEU A 343 -15.81 -1.22 8.18
N PRO A 344 -15.85 -1.82 9.38
CA PRO A 344 -15.36 -1.19 10.60
C PRO A 344 -13.85 -0.93 10.52
N TYR A 345 -13.43 0.26 10.94
CA TYR A 345 -12.04 0.65 11.02
C TYR A 345 -11.81 1.57 12.23
N SER A 346 -10.81 1.27 13.07
CA SER A 346 -10.47 2.12 14.22
C SER A 346 -9.22 2.96 13.98
N PHE A 347 -9.35 4.28 14.21
CA PHE A 347 -8.25 5.24 14.19
C PHE A 347 -7.59 5.34 15.58
N ASP A 348 -6.77 4.35 15.92
CA ASP A 348 -6.16 4.17 17.24
C ASP A 348 -4.74 4.75 17.35
N ILE A 349 -4.15 5.26 16.26
CA ILE A 349 -2.93 6.05 16.25
C ILE A 349 -3.29 7.55 16.15
N LYS A 350 -3.25 8.24 17.29
CA LYS A 350 -3.53 9.69 17.35
C LYS A 350 -2.52 10.53 16.56
N SER A 351 -1.23 10.23 16.68
CA SER A 351 -0.15 10.99 16.06
C SER A 351 1.06 10.11 15.80
N THR A 352 1.72 10.32 14.66
CA THR A 352 2.95 9.61 14.30
C THR A 352 4.24 10.40 14.42
N ILE A 353 4.19 11.69 14.77
CA ILE A 353 5.40 12.53 14.94
C ILE A 353 6.40 11.86 15.90
N LYS A 354 5.92 11.27 17.01
CA LYS A 354 6.77 10.55 17.96
C LYS A 354 7.50 9.36 17.34
N TYR A 355 6.87 8.64 16.41
CA TYR A 355 7.48 7.49 15.73
C TYR A 355 8.53 7.97 14.72
N HIS A 356 8.28 9.08 14.01
CA HIS A 356 9.29 9.72 13.18
C HIS A 356 10.53 10.11 13.99
N ARG A 357 10.32 10.75 15.16
CA ARG A 357 11.41 11.12 16.08
C ARG A 357 12.20 9.91 16.56
N ASN A 358 11.51 8.85 17.02
CA ASN A 358 12.15 7.65 17.53
C ASN A 358 13.00 6.95 16.47
N MET A 359 12.47 6.78 15.26
CA MET A 359 13.16 6.06 14.19
C MET A 359 14.39 6.81 13.68
N THR A 360 14.28 8.12 13.48
CA THR A 360 15.41 8.94 13.06
C THR A 360 16.49 9.00 14.13
N LEU A 361 16.15 9.12 15.42
CA LEU A 361 17.12 9.07 16.53
C LEU A 361 17.81 7.70 16.66
N LYS A 362 17.16 6.60 16.26
CA LYS A 362 17.77 5.28 16.13
C LYS A 362 18.70 5.14 14.92
N GLY A 363 18.81 6.18 14.10
CA GLY A 363 19.70 6.22 12.94
C GLY A 363 19.08 5.68 11.65
N TYR A 364 17.77 5.43 11.60
CA TYR A 364 17.07 5.08 10.35
C TYR A 364 16.75 6.36 9.56
N PRO A 365 17.37 6.58 8.38
CA PRO A 365 17.05 7.70 7.50
C PRO A 365 15.58 7.73 7.11
N ALA A 366 15.06 8.94 6.95
CA ALA A 366 13.68 9.19 6.55
C ALA A 366 13.64 10.20 5.39
N LEU A 367 12.93 9.85 4.32
CA LEU A 367 12.51 10.80 3.29
C LEU A 367 11.04 11.17 3.49
N VAL A 368 10.79 12.43 3.78
CA VAL A 368 9.46 13.00 3.78
C VAL A 368 9.35 13.86 2.54
N TYR A 369 8.34 13.64 1.71
CA TYR A 369 8.14 14.48 0.53
C TYR A 369 6.69 14.89 0.33
N SER A 370 6.48 16.01 -0.37
CA SER A 370 5.13 16.50 -0.70
C SER A 370 5.08 17.03 -2.13
N GLY A 371 4.03 16.67 -2.88
CA GLY A 371 3.64 17.45 -4.05
C GLY A 371 3.24 18.87 -3.65
N ASP A 372 3.77 19.89 -4.33
CA ASP A 372 3.52 21.30 -4.00
C ASP A 372 2.14 21.82 -4.46
N HIS A 373 1.35 21.00 -5.16
CA HIS A 373 -0.02 21.29 -5.60
C HIS A 373 -1.08 20.43 -4.87
N ASP A 374 -0.68 19.67 -3.86
CA ASP A 374 -1.61 18.93 -3.00
C ASP A 374 -2.29 19.87 -2.00
N SER A 375 -3.63 19.96 -2.06
CA SER A 375 -4.40 20.64 -1.02
C SER A 375 -5.08 19.68 -0.04
N ALA A 376 -5.01 18.36 -0.24
CA ALA A 376 -5.53 17.38 0.68
C ALA A 376 -4.64 17.26 1.92
N VAL A 377 -3.31 17.17 1.73
CA VAL A 377 -2.30 17.25 2.81
C VAL A 377 -1.18 18.20 2.35
N PRO A 378 -1.39 19.52 2.50
CA PRO A 378 -0.45 20.51 1.98
C PRO A 378 0.95 20.38 2.56
N PHE A 379 1.96 20.66 1.71
CA PHE A 379 3.36 20.65 2.11
C PHE A 379 3.67 21.59 3.30
N LEU A 380 2.85 22.64 3.51
CA LEU A 380 2.96 23.55 4.65
C LEU A 380 2.77 22.81 5.98
N GLY A 381 1.75 21.95 6.09
CA GLY A 381 1.51 21.13 7.28
C GLY A 381 2.65 20.13 7.48
N THR A 382 3.07 19.47 6.40
CA THR A 382 4.19 18.52 6.42
C THR A 382 5.48 19.17 6.91
N GLN A 383 5.84 20.33 6.35
CA GLN A 383 7.02 21.07 6.74
C GLN A 383 6.95 21.55 8.20
N SER A 384 5.76 21.93 8.67
CA SER A 384 5.55 22.40 10.04
C SER A 384 5.79 21.30 11.07
N TRP A 385 5.25 20.09 10.88
CA TRP A 385 5.53 18.99 11.80
C TRP A 385 6.97 18.48 11.69
N VAL A 386 7.57 18.50 10.49
CA VAL A 386 9.00 18.15 10.35
C VAL A 386 9.87 19.10 11.18
N ARG A 387 9.57 20.42 11.14
CA ARG A 387 10.26 21.42 11.95
C ARG A 387 10.02 21.24 13.45
N SER A 388 8.85 20.76 13.87
CA SER A 388 8.53 20.52 15.29
C SER A 388 9.41 19.43 15.93
N LEU A 389 10.06 18.58 15.14
CA LEU A 389 11.08 17.64 15.64
C LEU A 389 12.31 18.35 16.24
N ASN A 390 12.54 19.62 15.87
CA ASN A 390 13.61 20.47 16.38
C ASN A 390 15.01 19.87 16.17
N PHE A 391 15.24 19.26 15.00
CA PHE A 391 16.55 18.81 14.59
C PHE A 391 17.32 19.95 13.93
N PRO A 392 18.64 20.11 14.20
CA PRO A 392 19.46 21.06 13.47
C PRO A 392 19.47 20.81 11.96
N ILE A 393 19.51 21.89 11.19
CA ILE A 393 19.63 21.84 9.72
C ILE A 393 21.09 21.54 9.36
N VAL A 394 21.31 20.61 8.43
CA VAL A 394 22.64 20.25 7.91
C VAL A 394 22.84 20.67 6.45
N ASP A 395 21.75 20.81 5.69
CA ASP A 395 21.73 21.35 4.33
C ASP A 395 20.52 22.27 4.21
N GLU A 396 20.75 23.54 3.91
CA GLU A 396 19.72 24.59 3.91
C GLU A 396 18.69 24.39 2.78
N TRP A 397 17.56 25.06 2.91
CA TRP A 397 16.49 25.02 1.90
C TRP A 397 17.00 25.50 0.54
N ARG A 398 17.06 24.58 -0.43
CA ARG A 398 17.57 24.84 -1.78
C ARG A 398 16.78 24.08 -2.84
N ALA A 399 16.86 24.55 -4.08
CA ALA A 399 16.30 23.81 -5.20
C ALA A 399 17.09 22.52 -5.45
N TRP A 400 16.38 21.44 -5.76
CA TRP A 400 16.94 20.24 -6.37
C TRP A 400 16.55 20.18 -7.84
N HIS A 401 17.44 19.63 -8.68
CA HIS A 401 17.35 19.78 -10.12
C HIS A 401 17.26 18.45 -10.87
N LEU A 402 16.50 18.45 -11.95
CA LEU A 402 16.43 17.38 -12.94
C LEU A 402 16.43 18.01 -14.33
N ASP A 403 17.31 17.54 -15.21
CA ASP A 403 17.46 18.03 -16.59
C ASP A 403 17.60 19.56 -16.72
N GLY A 404 18.38 20.15 -15.81
CA GLY A 404 18.66 21.59 -15.80
C GLY A 404 17.50 22.46 -15.30
N GLN A 405 16.41 21.88 -14.81
CA GLN A 405 15.27 22.58 -14.23
C GLN A 405 15.08 22.25 -12.75
N SER A 406 14.54 23.19 -11.98
CA SER A 406 14.13 22.89 -10.60
C SER A 406 13.00 21.87 -10.62
N ALA A 407 13.25 20.71 -10.01
CA ALA A 407 12.27 19.64 -9.82
C ALA A 407 11.52 19.78 -8.48
N GLY A 408 11.97 20.71 -7.63
CA GLY A 408 11.38 21.08 -6.35
C GLY A 408 12.43 21.67 -5.43
N PHE A 409 12.18 21.63 -4.13
CA PHE A 409 13.09 22.15 -3.10
C PHE A 409 13.30 21.12 -2.00
N THR A 410 14.46 21.16 -1.35
CA THR A 410 14.83 20.19 -0.32
C THR A 410 15.56 20.87 0.83
N ILE A 411 15.48 20.26 2.00
CA ILE A 411 16.19 20.62 3.22
C ILE A 411 16.52 19.33 3.97
N THR A 412 17.73 19.25 4.52
CA THR A 412 18.16 18.08 5.29
C THR A 412 18.46 18.51 6.72
N TYR A 413 18.06 17.67 7.66
CA TYR A 413 18.31 17.83 9.09
C TYR A 413 19.27 16.76 9.59
N THR A 414 19.81 16.94 10.79
CA THR A 414 20.51 15.86 11.51
C THR A 414 19.62 14.62 11.64
N ASN A 415 20.20 13.46 11.97
CA ASN A 415 19.51 12.16 12.05
C ASN A 415 19.00 11.66 10.68
N ASN A 416 19.60 12.13 9.59
CA ASN A 416 19.32 11.70 8.21
C ASN A 416 17.84 11.87 7.81
N LEU A 417 17.19 12.92 8.31
CA LEU A 417 15.84 13.30 7.91
C LEU A 417 15.92 14.31 6.75
N THR A 418 15.35 13.96 5.60
CA THR A 418 15.24 14.84 4.44
C THR A 418 13.79 15.19 4.19
N PHE A 419 13.50 16.48 4.00
CA PHE A 419 12.24 16.95 3.47
C PHE A 419 12.43 17.44 2.04
N ALA A 420 11.53 17.08 1.12
CA ALA A 420 11.55 17.55 -0.26
C ALA A 420 10.15 17.89 -0.78
N THR A 421 10.03 18.94 -1.57
CA THR A 421 8.85 19.17 -2.40
C THR A 421 9.09 18.63 -3.81
N VAL A 422 8.01 18.20 -4.47
CA VAL A 422 8.01 17.83 -5.89
C VAL A 422 7.20 18.87 -6.64
N LYS A 423 7.87 19.67 -7.47
CA LYS A 423 7.25 20.75 -8.23
C LYS A 423 6.26 20.20 -9.25
N GLY A 424 5.02 20.72 -9.21
CA GLY A 424 3.89 20.24 -10.01
C GLY A 424 3.30 18.92 -9.54
N GLY A 425 3.70 18.43 -8.36
CA GLY A 425 3.17 17.19 -7.79
C GLY A 425 1.85 17.42 -7.06
N GLY A 426 0.91 16.50 -7.20
CA GLY A 426 -0.31 16.44 -6.39
C GLY A 426 -0.15 15.56 -5.15
N HIS A 427 -1.27 15.08 -4.60
CA HIS A 427 -1.35 14.27 -3.38
C HIS A 427 -0.55 12.97 -3.47
N THR A 428 -0.73 12.25 -4.57
CA THR A 428 0.09 11.10 -4.97
C THR A 428 1.14 11.61 -5.95
N ALA A 429 2.17 12.30 -5.46
CA ALA A 429 3.14 12.99 -6.32
C ALA A 429 3.69 12.15 -7.52
N PRO A 430 3.96 10.83 -7.37
CA PRO A 430 4.38 9.99 -8.50
C PRO A 430 3.35 9.88 -9.64
N GLU A 431 2.04 10.00 -9.37
CA GLU A 431 0.99 10.00 -10.38
C GLU A 431 1.09 11.22 -11.32
N PHE A 432 1.41 12.37 -10.75
CA PHE A 432 1.44 13.65 -11.45
C PHE A 432 2.82 14.00 -12.02
N GLN A 433 3.89 13.61 -11.32
CA GLN A 433 5.28 13.92 -11.68
C GLN A 433 6.17 12.66 -11.58
N PRO A 434 5.89 11.62 -12.39
CA PRO A 434 6.52 10.30 -12.24
C PRO A 434 8.04 10.35 -12.43
N GLU A 435 8.53 11.07 -13.44
CA GLU A 435 9.96 11.22 -13.74
C GLU A 435 10.73 11.88 -12.59
N ARG A 436 10.20 12.98 -12.05
CA ARG A 436 10.77 13.67 -10.88
C ARG A 436 10.78 12.78 -9.65
N CYS A 437 9.67 12.07 -9.40
CA CYS A 437 9.57 11.19 -8.24
C CYS A 437 10.52 9.99 -8.33
N LEU A 438 10.68 9.39 -9.51
CA LEU A 438 11.68 8.34 -9.73
C LEU A 438 13.10 8.86 -9.48
N ALA A 439 13.45 10.04 -10.00
CA ALA A 439 14.76 10.63 -9.77
C ALA A 439 15.03 10.90 -8.28
N MET A 440 14.05 11.46 -7.57
CA MET A 440 14.12 11.69 -6.13
C MET A 440 14.30 10.37 -5.35
N PHE A 441 13.46 9.37 -5.63
CA PHE A 441 13.54 8.06 -4.98
C PHE A 441 14.89 7.39 -5.22
N ARG A 442 15.33 7.34 -6.48
CA ARG A 442 16.63 6.77 -6.88
C ARG A 442 17.79 7.42 -6.13
N ARG A 443 17.87 8.75 -6.16
CA ARG A 443 18.94 9.49 -5.47
C ARG A 443 18.93 9.17 -3.98
N TRP A 444 17.77 9.20 -3.34
CA TRP A 444 17.65 8.94 -1.91
C TRP A 444 18.06 7.52 -1.52
N VAL A 445 17.58 6.47 -2.22
CA VAL A 445 17.95 5.08 -1.88
C VAL A 445 19.42 4.79 -2.16
N CYS A 446 20.01 5.46 -3.16
CA CYS A 446 21.44 5.38 -3.49
C CYS A 446 22.32 6.28 -2.61
N ARG A 447 21.74 7.06 -1.69
CA ARG A 447 22.44 8.07 -0.85
C ARG A 447 23.17 9.14 -1.67
N GLU A 448 22.62 9.47 -2.83
CA GLU A 448 23.04 10.60 -3.65
C GLU A 448 22.29 11.87 -3.20
N PRO A 449 22.92 13.05 -3.28
CA PRO A 449 22.23 14.31 -3.00
C PRO A 449 21.04 14.51 -3.94
N LEU A 450 19.96 15.10 -3.42
CA LEU A 450 18.85 15.60 -4.24
C LEU A 450 19.27 16.84 -5.04
#